data_AF-A0A0C2X4E4-F1
#
_entry.id   AF-A0A0C2X4E4-F1
#
_cell.length_a   1.000
_cell.length_b   1.000
_cell.length_c   1.000
_cell.angle_alpha   90.00
_cell.angle_beta   90.00
_cell.angle_gamma   90.00
#
_symmetry.space_group_name_H-M   'P 1'
#
loop_
_entity.id
_entity.type
_entity.pdbx_description
1 polymer ?
#
loop_
_entity_poly.entity_id
_entity_poly.type
_entity_poly.pdbx_seq_one_letter_code
_entity_poly.pdbx_strand_id
1 'polypeptide(L)'
;SAESALEWISDRNDWLMVFDNADGGYKVVEKFIPSGNGGGILITSRDRDLTRITSGTHSFEVTELEGEEAIDLLLKSAGVDCNSVNVAIAAEKLV
;
A
#
# COMPACT_ATOMS: atom_id res chain seq x y z
N SER A 1 -2.90 -23.81 11.87
CA SER A 1 -1.63 -23.30 11.30
C SER A 1 -1.96 -22.26 10.24
N ALA A 2 -0.98 -21.71 9.52
CA ALA A 2 -1.26 -20.85 8.36
C ALA A 2 -2.06 -21.63 7.28
N GLU A 3 -1.68 -22.87 7.01
CA GLU A 3 -2.38 -23.77 6.08
C GLU A 3 -3.87 -23.93 6.44
N SER A 4 -4.19 -24.23 7.71
CA SER A 4 -5.60 -24.35 8.15
C SER A 4 -6.38 -23.03 8.00
N ALA A 5 -5.71 -21.88 8.12
CA ALA A 5 -6.35 -20.58 7.93
C ALA A 5 -6.66 -20.32 6.44
N LEU A 6 -5.76 -20.73 5.54
CA LEU A 6 -5.98 -20.66 4.09
C LEU A 6 -7.12 -21.59 3.64
N GLU A 7 -7.18 -22.81 4.20
CA GLU A 7 -8.30 -23.71 3.96
C GLU A 7 -9.61 -23.11 4.46
N TRP A 8 -9.63 -22.59 5.69
CA TRP A 8 -10.83 -22.01 6.31
C TRP A 8 -11.37 -20.78 5.58
N ILE A 9 -10.50 -19.97 4.96
CA ILE A 9 -10.94 -18.76 4.25
C ILE A 9 -11.33 -19.05 2.79
N SER A 10 -10.90 -20.18 2.21
CA SER A 10 -11.11 -20.52 0.80
C SER A 10 -12.58 -20.68 0.38
N ASP A 11 -13.47 -21.00 1.32
CA ASP A 11 -14.92 -21.16 1.11
C ASP A 11 -15.73 -19.95 1.60
N ARG A 12 -15.06 -18.87 2.01
CA ARG A 12 -15.69 -17.64 2.53
C ARG A 12 -15.73 -16.55 1.48
N ASN A 13 -16.70 -15.65 1.64
CA ASN A 13 -16.88 -14.47 0.82
C ASN A 13 -16.68 -13.19 1.63
N ASP A 14 -16.56 -12.06 0.94
CA ASP A 14 -16.53 -10.69 1.49
C ASP A 14 -15.40 -10.45 2.51
N TRP A 15 -14.26 -11.11 2.33
CA TRP A 15 -13.07 -10.91 3.15
C TRP A 15 -12.00 -10.08 2.42
N LEU A 16 -11.11 -9.46 3.20
CA LEU A 16 -9.92 -8.77 2.72
C LEU A 16 -8.69 -9.31 3.46
N MET A 17 -7.68 -9.72 2.71
CA MET A 17 -6.37 -10.09 3.22
C MET A 17 -5.35 -9.02 2.84
N VAL A 18 -4.53 -8.59 3.80
CA VAL A 18 -3.50 -7.57 3.58
C VAL A 18 -2.12 -8.16 3.86
N PHE A 19 -1.28 -8.18 2.83
CA PHE A 19 0.15 -8.43 2.97
C PHE A 19 0.85 -7.07 3.03
N ASP A 20 1.16 -6.64 4.24
CA ASP A 20 1.85 -5.37 4.45
C ASP A 20 3.37 -5.55 4.39
N ASN A 21 4.05 -4.64 3.70
CA ASN A 21 5.51 -4.58 3.57
C ASN A 21 6.14 -5.92 3.10
N ALA A 22 5.55 -6.50 2.05
CA ALA A 22 5.89 -7.83 1.52
C ALA A 22 7.18 -7.85 0.67
N ASP A 23 8.30 -7.41 1.23
CA ASP A 23 9.57 -7.26 0.50
C ASP A 23 10.35 -8.59 0.35
N GLY A 24 9.79 -9.71 0.82
CA GLY A 24 10.43 -11.03 0.79
C GLY A 24 10.39 -11.76 -0.57
N GLY A 25 9.78 -11.14 -1.58
CA GLY A 25 9.63 -11.70 -2.92
C GLY A 25 8.35 -12.49 -3.16
N TYR A 26 7.91 -12.52 -4.42
CA TYR A 26 6.61 -13.11 -4.81
C TYR A 26 6.45 -14.59 -4.42
N LYS A 27 7.55 -15.38 -4.44
CA LYS A 27 7.53 -16.80 -4.06
C LYS A 27 7.19 -17.05 -2.60
N VAL A 28 7.38 -16.06 -1.73
CA VAL A 28 7.01 -16.17 -0.31
C VAL A 28 5.53 -15.89 -0.17
N VAL A 29 5.05 -14.80 -0.77
CA VAL A 29 3.64 -14.36 -0.71
C VAL A 29 2.70 -15.38 -1.36
N GLU A 30 3.09 -15.91 -2.53
CA GLU A 30 2.28 -16.88 -3.30
C GLU A 30 1.86 -18.11 -2.48
N LYS A 31 2.70 -18.54 -1.51
CA LYS A 31 2.41 -19.68 -0.63
C LYS A 31 1.25 -19.43 0.33
N PHE A 32 0.89 -18.17 0.54
CA PHE A 32 -0.16 -17.74 1.47
C PHE A 32 -1.36 -17.13 0.74
N ILE A 33 -1.45 -17.27 -0.58
CA ILE A 33 -2.64 -16.90 -1.33
C ILE A 33 -3.68 -18.01 -1.17
N PRO A 34 -4.87 -17.75 -0.60
CA PRO A 34 -5.91 -18.75 -0.48
C PRO A 34 -6.47 -19.13 -1.86
N SER A 35 -6.91 -20.37 -2.00
CA SER A 35 -7.73 -20.78 -3.14
C SER A 35 -9.12 -20.14 -3.08
N GLY A 36 -9.81 -20.08 -4.22
CA GLY A 36 -11.13 -19.45 -4.33
C GLY A 36 -11.08 -17.99 -4.79
N ASN A 37 -12.25 -17.34 -4.85
CA ASN A 37 -12.42 -15.99 -5.39
C ASN A 37 -13.42 -15.13 -4.59
N GLY A 38 -13.71 -15.52 -3.34
CA GLY A 38 -14.71 -14.87 -2.50
C GLY A 38 -14.25 -13.57 -1.84
N GLY A 39 -12.97 -13.23 -1.88
CA GLY A 39 -12.43 -12.03 -1.23
C GLY A 39 -11.35 -11.32 -2.02
N GLY A 40 -10.87 -10.21 -1.45
CA GLY A 40 -9.83 -9.36 -2.01
C GLY A 40 -8.50 -9.54 -1.31
N ILE A 41 -7.41 -9.31 -2.05
CA ILE A 41 -6.04 -9.32 -1.51
C ILE A 41 -5.39 -7.99 -1.86
N LEU A 42 -4.85 -7.32 -0.84
CA LEU A 42 -4.03 -6.12 -1.00
C LEU A 42 -2.60 -6.45 -0.58
N ILE A 43 -1.64 -6.10 -1.44
CA ILE A 43 -0.21 -6.31 -1.18
C ILE A 43 0.48 -4.95 -1.27
N THR A 44 1.16 -4.54 -0.19
CA THR A 44 2.04 -3.37 -0.20
C THR A 44 3.49 -3.87 -0.19
N SER A 45 4.35 -3.30 -1.04
CA SER A 45 5.75 -3.73 -1.14
C SER A 45 6.58 -2.73 -1.94
N ARG A 46 7.90 -2.77 -1.71
CA ARG A 46 8.90 -2.11 -2.57
C ARG A 46 9.38 -3.04 -3.69
N ASP A 47 9.08 -4.33 -3.62
CA ASP A 47 9.46 -5.32 -4.62
C ASP A 47 8.47 -5.35 -5.79
N ARG A 48 8.89 -4.78 -6.93
CA ARG A 48 8.12 -4.75 -8.17
C ARG A 48 7.87 -6.14 -8.76
N ASP A 49 8.66 -7.17 -8.42
CA ASP A 49 8.44 -8.53 -8.91
C ASP A 49 7.16 -9.17 -8.34
N LEU A 50 6.55 -8.60 -7.29
CA LEU A 50 5.23 -9.04 -6.82
C LEU A 50 4.11 -8.84 -7.85
N THR A 51 4.31 -7.96 -8.83
CA THR A 51 3.35 -7.82 -9.93
C THR A 51 3.15 -9.12 -10.71
N ARG A 52 4.09 -10.07 -10.65
CA ARG A 52 4.00 -11.40 -11.30
C ARG A 52 2.89 -12.29 -10.74
N ILE A 53 2.47 -12.07 -9.50
CA ILE A 53 1.39 -12.82 -8.84
C ILE A 53 0.08 -12.03 -8.79
N THR A 54 0.05 -10.85 -9.42
CA THR A 54 -1.16 -10.05 -9.61
C THR A 54 -1.62 -10.14 -11.07
N SER A 55 -2.91 -9.92 -11.33
CA SER A 55 -3.35 -9.67 -12.70
C SER A 55 -2.76 -8.34 -13.18
N GLY A 56 -2.33 -8.24 -14.45
CA GLY A 56 -1.57 -7.08 -14.95
C GLY A 56 -2.25 -5.70 -14.81
N THR A 57 -3.55 -5.65 -14.55
CA THR A 57 -4.32 -4.43 -14.27
C THR A 57 -4.49 -4.12 -12.77
N HIS A 58 -4.02 -5.00 -11.88
CA HIS A 58 -4.21 -4.94 -10.43
C HIS A 58 -2.90 -4.64 -9.69
N SER A 59 -2.01 -3.88 -10.34
CA SER A 59 -0.83 -3.30 -9.73
C SER A 59 -0.87 -1.79 -9.89
N PHE A 60 -0.47 -1.08 -8.83
CA PHE A 60 -0.44 0.37 -8.81
C PHE A 60 0.86 0.82 -8.15
N GLU A 61 1.69 1.51 -8.92
CA GLU A 61 2.89 2.15 -8.40
C GLU A 61 2.49 3.48 -7.76
N VAL A 62 2.73 3.60 -6.45
CA VAL A 62 2.55 4.87 -5.75
C VAL A 62 3.73 5.77 -6.11
N THR A 63 3.45 6.84 -6.83
CA THR A 63 4.46 7.83 -7.24
C THR A 63 4.65 8.90 -6.17
N GLU A 64 5.58 9.80 -6.43
CA GLU A 64 5.80 11.01 -5.63
C GLU A 64 4.52 11.86 -5.57
N LEU A 65 4.34 12.56 -4.44
CA LEU A 65 3.30 13.56 -4.27
C LEU A 65 3.61 14.79 -5.13
N GLU A 66 2.58 15.47 -5.60
CA GLU A 66 2.76 16.77 -6.23
C GLU A 66 3.27 17.79 -5.20
N GLY A 67 4.01 18.82 -5.65
CA GLY A 67 4.65 19.78 -4.75
C GLY A 67 3.66 20.45 -3.79
N GLU A 68 2.47 20.82 -4.28
CA GLU A 68 1.41 21.40 -3.45
C GLU A 68 0.89 20.42 -2.39
N GLU A 69 0.67 19.15 -2.77
CA GLU A 69 0.21 18.10 -1.86
C GLU A 69 1.28 17.74 -0.81
N ALA A 70 2.56 17.72 -1.21
CA ALA A 70 3.68 17.48 -0.32
C ALA A 70 3.85 18.62 0.69
N ILE A 71 3.73 19.88 0.26
CA ILE A 71 3.73 21.05 1.15
C ILE A 71 2.56 20.97 2.15
N ASP A 72 1.35 20.69 1.66
CA ASP A 72 0.16 20.57 2.50
C ASP A 72 0.30 19.44 3.54
N LEU A 73 0.79 18.26 3.12
CA LEU A 73 1.09 17.16 4.02
C LEU A 73 2.13 17.54 5.08
N LEU A 74 3.20 18.23 4.69
CA LEU A 74 4.26 18.68 5.61
C LEU A 74 3.70 19.67 6.65
N LEU A 75 2.93 20.67 6.22
CA LEU A 75 2.33 21.68 7.11
C LEU A 75 1.33 21.04 8.08
N LYS A 76 0.46 20.15 7.59
CA LYS A 76 -0.48 19.38 8.43
C LYS A 76 0.25 18.52 9.45
N SER A 77 1.31 17.82 9.03
CA SER A 77 2.11 16.96 9.91
C SER A 77 2.87 17.75 10.97
N ALA A 78 3.28 18.98 10.65
CA ALA A 78 3.93 19.90 11.59
C ALA A 78 2.92 20.57 12.55
N GLY A 79 1.61 20.43 12.34
CA GLY A 79 0.58 21.11 13.12
C GLY A 79 0.58 22.63 12.91
N VAL A 80 1.06 23.10 11.77
CA VAL A 80 1.15 24.52 11.44
C VAL A 80 0.11 24.88 10.39
N ASP A 81 -0.65 25.94 10.66
CA ASP A 81 -1.64 26.46 9.72
C ASP A 81 -0.95 27.31 8.63
N CYS A 82 -1.37 27.14 7.37
CA CYS A 82 -0.74 27.75 6.19
C CYS A 82 -1.01 29.26 6.05
N ASN A 83 -1.76 29.86 6.98
CA ASN A 83 -2.12 31.27 6.99
C ASN A 83 -0.92 32.25 7.05
N SER A 84 0.28 31.77 7.36
CA SER A 84 1.51 32.56 7.33
C SER A 84 2.30 32.34 6.05
N VAL A 85 2.47 33.39 5.24
CA VAL A 85 3.27 33.37 4.00
C VAL A 85 4.71 32.88 4.24
N ASN A 86 5.32 33.24 5.37
CA ASN A 86 6.68 32.80 5.70
C ASN A 86 6.77 31.29 5.96
N VAL A 87 5.70 30.70 6.52
CA VAL A 87 5.61 29.26 6.79
C VAL A 87 5.47 28.50 5.47
N ALA A 88 4.62 28.97 4.55
CA ALA A 88 4.46 28.36 3.24
C ALA A 88 5.78 28.38 2.43
N ILE A 89 6.48 29.52 2.39
CA ILE A 89 7.79 29.65 1.72
C ILE A 89 8.85 28.73 2.35
N ALA A 90 8.82 28.55 3.68
CA ALA A 90 9.74 27.65 4.35
C ALA A 90 9.45 26.18 4.02
N ALA A 91 8.17 25.79 3.96
CA ALA A 91 7.76 24.44 3.58
C ALA A 91 8.10 24.13 2.12
N GLU A 92 7.90 25.08 1.20
CA GLU A 92 8.28 24.93 -0.21
C GLU A 92 9.78 24.67 -0.41
N LYS A 93 10.65 25.17 0.49
CA LYS A 93 12.10 24.91 0.42
C LYS A 93 12.53 23.56 0.98
N LEU A 94 11.64 22.86 1.67
CA LEU A 94 11.92 21.57 2.33
C LEU A 94 11.39 20.38 1.53
N VAL A 95 10.49 20.64 0.59
CA VAL A 95 9.95 19.69 -0.39
C VAL A 95 10.78 19.77 -1.66
#